data_AF-Q7X9L4-F1
#
_entry.id   AF-Q7X9L4-F1
#
_cell.length_a   1.000
_cell.length_b   1.000
_cell.length_c   1.000
_cell.angle_alpha   90.00
_cell.angle_beta   90.00
_cell.angle_gamma   90.00
#
_symmetry.space_group_name_H-M   'P 1'
#
loop_
_entity.id
_entity.type
_entity.pdbx_description
1 polymer ?
#
loop_
_entity_poly.entity_id
_entity_poly.type
_entity_poly.pdbx_seq_one_letter_code
_entity_poly.pdbx_strand_id
1 'polypeptide(L)'
;GLVTNKQSSMEAPRKLVSAALLLVLLLAATGEMGGPVAVAEARKCESLSHRFAGLCLRGHNCANVCRTEGFPGGKCRGASRRCFCTTHCR
;
A
#
# COMPACT_ATOMS: atom_id res chain seq x y z
N GLY A 1 -42.73 -50.42 -15.40
CA GLY A 1 -42.34 -49.50 -14.34
C GLY A 1 -42.88 -48.12 -14.66
N LEU A 2 -43.46 -47.43 -13.67
CA LEU A 2 -43.59 -45.99 -13.65
C LEU A 2 -43.23 -45.52 -12.24
N VAL A 3 -42.18 -44.71 -12.18
CA VAL A 3 -41.52 -44.19 -10.99
C VAL A 3 -42.42 -43.12 -10.36
N THR A 4 -42.89 -43.33 -9.14
CA THR A 4 -43.48 -42.26 -8.32
C THR A 4 -42.35 -41.44 -7.70
N ASN A 5 -41.76 -40.55 -8.50
CA ASN A 5 -40.74 -39.62 -8.02
C ASN A 5 -41.41 -38.46 -7.27
N LYS A 6 -41.28 -38.47 -5.95
CA LYS A 6 -41.71 -37.39 -5.05
C LYS A 6 -40.69 -36.25 -5.12
N GLN A 7 -40.78 -35.39 -6.14
CA GLN A 7 -39.94 -34.20 -6.25
C GLN A 7 -40.63 -33.00 -5.60
N SER A 8 -40.44 -32.84 -4.29
CA SER A 8 -40.82 -31.61 -3.58
C SER A 8 -39.90 -30.47 -4.02
N SER A 9 -40.48 -29.49 -4.71
CA SER A 9 -40.09 -28.07 -4.77
C SER A 9 -38.65 -27.71 -5.18
N MET A 10 -38.42 -27.54 -6.49
CA MET A 10 -37.26 -26.83 -7.06
C MET A 10 -37.67 -25.72 -8.04
N GLU A 11 -38.73 -24.97 -7.75
CA GLU A 11 -39.08 -23.74 -8.51
C GLU A 11 -38.97 -22.46 -7.68
N ALA A 12 -39.23 -22.52 -6.37
CA ALA A 12 -38.97 -21.42 -5.44
C ALA A 12 -37.48 -21.00 -5.29
N PRO A 13 -36.48 -21.92 -5.27
CA PRO A 13 -35.10 -21.52 -5.01
C PRO A 13 -34.46 -20.78 -6.18
N ARG A 14 -34.85 -21.10 -7.43
CA ARG A 14 -34.25 -20.49 -8.65
C ARG A 14 -34.54 -19.00 -8.75
N LYS A 15 -35.75 -18.59 -8.39
CA LYS A 15 -36.16 -17.17 -8.41
C LYS A 15 -35.51 -16.37 -7.28
N LEU A 16 -35.37 -16.99 -6.11
CA LEU A 16 -34.69 -16.38 -4.96
C LEU A 16 -33.17 -16.25 -5.19
N VAL A 17 -32.54 -17.27 -5.78
CA VAL A 17 -31.13 -17.24 -6.17
C VAL A 17 -30.88 -16.19 -7.24
N SER A 18 -31.73 -16.11 -8.26
CA SER A 18 -31.64 -15.09 -9.33
C SER A 18 -31.80 -13.67 -8.77
N ALA A 19 -32.79 -13.45 -7.91
CA ALA A 19 -33.01 -12.16 -7.26
C ALA A 19 -31.84 -11.77 -6.34
N ALA A 20 -31.30 -12.72 -5.57
CA ALA A 20 -30.12 -12.49 -4.73
C ALA A 20 -28.89 -12.14 -5.57
N LEU A 21 -28.67 -12.83 -6.70
CA LEU A 21 -27.55 -12.56 -7.60
C LEU A 21 -27.63 -11.15 -8.20
N LEU A 22 -28.82 -10.72 -8.63
CA LEU A 22 -29.07 -9.37 -9.15
C LEU A 22 -28.87 -8.31 -8.06
N LEU A 23 -29.30 -8.57 -6.83
CA LEU A 23 -29.10 -7.67 -5.70
C LEU A 23 -27.61 -7.47 -5.38
N VAL A 24 -26.83 -8.56 -5.41
CA VAL A 24 -25.37 -8.52 -5.22
C VAL A 24 -24.69 -7.74 -6.34
N LEU A 25 -25.12 -7.92 -7.60
CA LEU A 25 -24.57 -7.17 -8.74
C LEU A 25 -24.84 -5.66 -8.61
N LEU A 26 -26.05 -5.28 -8.19
CA LEU A 26 -26.43 -3.89 -7.96
C LEU A 26 -25.62 -3.24 -6.82
N LEU A 27 -25.40 -3.97 -5.73
CA LEU A 27 -24.55 -3.53 -4.62
C LEU A 27 -23.08 -3.34 -5.07
N ALA A 28 -22.57 -4.26 -5.89
CA ALA A 28 -21.21 -4.16 -6.42
C ALA A 28 -21.01 -2.98 -7.39
N ALA A 29 -22.06 -2.58 -8.11
CA ALA A 29 -22.03 -1.43 -9.03
C ALA A 29 -21.97 -0.07 -8.30
N THR A 30 -22.35 -0.03 -7.01
CA THR A 30 -22.28 1.18 -6.15
C THR A 30 -20.96 1.31 -5.38
N GLY A 31 -19.99 0.42 -5.65
CA GLY A 31 -18.63 0.50 -5.10
C GLY A 31 -17.87 1.68 -5.71
N GLU A 32 -18.07 2.85 -5.10
CA GLU A 32 -17.23 4.05 -5.07
C GLU A 32 -15.90 3.88 -5.81
N MET A 33 -15.64 4.75 -6.79
CA MET A 33 -14.31 5.04 -7.35
C MET A 33 -13.43 5.74 -6.31
N GLY A 34 -13.27 5.09 -5.16
CA GLY A 34 -12.45 5.47 -4.02
C GLY A 34 -11.55 4.30 -3.65
N GLY A 35 -10.87 3.74 -4.64
CA GLY A 35 -9.68 2.93 -4.36
C GLY A 35 -8.72 3.76 -3.49
N PRO A 36 -7.92 3.12 -2.62
CA PRO A 36 -6.97 3.85 -1.79
C PRO A 36 -6.15 4.75 -2.71
N VAL A 37 -6.31 6.06 -2.53
CA VAL A 37 -5.47 7.05 -3.20
C VAL A 37 -4.06 6.69 -2.75
N ALA A 38 -3.35 5.96 -3.59
CA ALA A 38 -1.95 5.67 -3.39
C ALA A 38 -1.28 7.03 -3.48
N VAL A 39 -1.13 7.69 -2.31
CA VAL A 39 -0.29 8.86 -2.15
C VAL A 39 1.05 8.39 -2.67
N ALA A 40 1.40 8.82 -3.88
CA ALA A 40 2.69 8.51 -4.48
C ALA A 40 3.72 9.16 -3.55
N GLU A 41 4.27 8.38 -2.61
CA GLU A 41 5.40 8.80 -1.79
C GLU A 41 6.46 9.22 -2.80
N ALA A 42 6.69 10.54 -2.89
CA ALA A 42 7.68 11.09 -3.80
C ALA A 42 8.98 10.34 -3.56
N ARG A 43 9.49 9.67 -4.61
CA ARG A 43 10.65 8.78 -4.49
C ARG A 43 11.77 9.54 -3.79
N LYS A 44 12.21 9.03 -2.63
CA LYS A 44 13.32 9.60 -1.87
C LYS A 44 14.62 8.98 -2.38
N CYS A 45 15.51 9.84 -2.87
CA CYS A 45 16.86 9.48 -3.28
C CYS A 45 17.81 9.63 -2.09
N GLU A 46 18.76 8.71 -1.99
CA GLU A 46 19.75 8.66 -0.90
C GLU A 46 21.15 8.81 -1.50
N SER A 47 21.99 9.66 -0.90
CA SER A 47 23.43 9.73 -1.19
C SER A 47 24.23 9.51 0.10
N LEU A 48 25.43 8.95 0.00
CA LEU A 48 26.32 8.88 1.16
C LEU A 48 26.77 10.30 1.52
N SER A 49 26.77 10.64 2.81
CA SER A 49 27.34 11.91 3.28
C SER A 49 28.87 11.90 3.14
N HIS A 50 29.43 13.00 2.64
CA HIS A 50 30.88 13.18 2.52
C HIS A 50 31.51 13.82 3.75
N ARG A 51 30.73 14.56 4.54
CA ARG A 51 31.23 15.28 5.72
C ARG A 51 31.01 14.51 7.02
N PHE A 52 30.11 13.52 7.04
CA PHE A 52 29.81 12.75 8.24
C PHE A 52 30.93 11.72 8.50
N ALA A 53 31.64 11.91 9.61
CA ALA A 53 32.69 11.00 10.06
C ALA A 53 32.23 10.10 11.21
N GLY A 54 32.62 8.83 11.17
CA GLY A 54 32.36 7.86 12.24
C GLY A 54 31.01 7.15 12.14
N LEU A 55 30.61 6.51 13.25
CA LEU A 55 29.38 5.72 13.34
C LEU A 55 28.15 6.63 13.52
N CYS A 56 27.18 6.46 12.64
CA CYS A 56 25.89 7.13 12.69
C CYS A 56 24.99 6.48 13.74
N LEU A 57 25.01 7.05 14.96
CA LEU A 57 24.19 6.59 16.08
C LEU A 57 22.86 7.36 16.20
N ARG A 58 22.84 8.60 15.72
CA ARG A 58 21.72 9.51 15.89
C ARG A 58 21.37 10.18 14.56
N GLY A 59 20.19 9.86 14.03
CA GLY A 59 19.74 10.37 12.72
C GLY A 59 19.70 11.89 12.63
N HIS A 60 19.42 12.58 13.73
CA HIS A 60 19.41 14.05 13.78
C HIS A 60 20.79 14.66 13.45
N ASN A 61 21.88 14.07 13.95
CA ASN A 61 23.24 14.56 13.66
C ASN A 61 23.55 14.38 12.17
N CYS A 62 23.18 13.23 11.62
CA CYS A 62 23.30 12.96 10.19
C CYS A 62 22.48 13.96 9.34
N ALA A 63 21.22 14.21 9.71
CA ALA A 63 20.38 15.20 9.02
C ALA A 63 20.98 16.61 9.06
N ASN A 64 21.55 17.04 10.20
CA ASN A 64 22.19 18.35 10.30
C ASN A 64 23.43 18.44 9.40
N VAL A 65 24.27 17.41 9.35
CA VAL A 65 25.42 17.38 8.43
C VAL A 65 24.95 17.40 6.98
N CYS A 66 23.94 16.60 6.63
CA CYS A 66 23.37 16.57 5.29
C CYS A 66 22.78 17.92 4.83
N ARG A 67 22.22 18.71 5.75
CA ARG A 67 21.80 20.09 5.46
C ARG A 67 22.96 20.98 5.05
N THR A 68 24.14 20.81 5.67
CA THR A 68 25.37 21.53 5.24
C THR A 68 25.91 21.05 3.90
N GLU A 69 25.50 19.86 3.44
CA GLU A 69 25.83 19.30 2.13
C GLU A 69 24.77 19.65 1.06
N GLY A 70 23.75 20.43 1.39
CA GLY A 70 22.70 20.85 0.46
C GLY A 70 21.51 19.87 0.35
N PHE A 71 21.44 18.86 1.22
CA PHE A 71 20.32 17.93 1.27
C PHE A 71 19.27 18.37 2.31
N PRO A 72 17.97 18.19 2.06
CA PRO A 72 16.93 18.59 3.01
C PRO A 72 16.92 17.73 4.29
N GLY A 73 17.47 16.51 4.24
CA GLY A 73 17.54 15.63 5.41
C GLY A 73 18.58 14.52 5.27
N GLY A 74 18.58 13.60 6.23
CA GLY A 74 19.46 12.43 6.23
C GLY A 74 19.09 11.44 7.32
N LYS A 75 19.52 10.18 7.16
CA LYS A 75 19.29 9.11 8.13
C LYS A 75 20.47 8.15 8.22
N CYS A 76 20.61 7.53 9.39
CA CYS A 76 21.57 6.44 9.59
C CYS A 76 21.04 5.17 8.95
N ARG A 77 21.87 4.43 8.21
CA ARG A 77 21.47 3.17 7.57
C ARG A 77 22.51 2.06 7.70
N GLY A 78 22.00 0.83 7.69
CA GLY A 78 22.77 -0.41 7.63
C GLY A 78 23.52 -0.78 8.91
N ALA A 79 24.11 -1.97 8.90
CA ALA A 79 24.96 -2.48 9.98
C ALA A 79 26.25 -1.65 10.16
N SER A 80 26.75 -1.07 9.07
CA SER A 80 27.90 -0.17 9.06
C SER A 80 27.62 1.21 9.65
N ARG A 81 26.36 1.48 10.06
CA ARG A 81 25.90 2.75 10.66
C ARG A 81 26.44 3.95 9.90
N ARG A 82 26.24 4.01 8.58
CA ARG A 82 26.67 5.15 7.77
C ARG A 82 25.55 6.19 7.66
N CYS A 83 25.92 7.44 7.49
CA CYS A 83 24.97 8.53 7.26
C CYS A 83 24.66 8.65 5.76
N PHE A 84 23.38 8.59 5.41
CA PHE A 84 22.88 8.82 4.06
C PHE A 84 22.00 10.07 4.04
N CYS A 85 22.36 11.03 3.20
CA CYS A 85 21.58 12.22 2.94
C CYS A 85 20.41 11.90 2.02
N THR A 86 19.26 12.50 2.28
CA THR A 86 18.01 12.20 1.59
C THR A 86 17.48 13.44 0.90
N THR A 87 17.03 13.30 -0.34
CA THR A 87 16.33 14.33 -1.10
C THR A 87 15.17 13.71 -1.88
N HIS A 88 14.23 14.52 -2.35
CA HIS A 88 13.30 14.06 -3.39
C HIS A 88 14.10 13.82 -4.67
N CYS A 89 13.91 12.66 -5.28
CA CYS A 89 14.43 12.39 -6.61
C CYS A 89 13.81 13.40 -7.59
N ARG A 90 14.64 13.97 -8.45
CA ARG A 90 14.18 14.70 -9.64
C ARG A 90 13.99 13.75 -10.80
#